data_AF-A0A317KFI1-F1
#
_entry.id   AF-A0A317KFI1-F1
#
_cell.length_a   1.000
_cell.length_b   1.000
_cell.length_c   1.000
_cell.angle_alpha   90.00
_cell.angle_beta   90.00
_cell.angle_gamma   90.00
#
_symmetry.space_group_name_H-M   'P 1'
#
loop_
_entity.id
_entity.type
_entity.pdbx_description
1 polymer ?
#
loop_
_entity_poly.entity_id
_entity_poly.type
_entity_poly.pdbx_seq_one_letter_code
_entity_poly.pdbx_strand_id
1 'polypeptide(L)' 'VGRAGEPLVAKGDGRYVCPRTGAEYHEAAGRLTELPPAA' A
#
# COMPACT_ATOMS: atom_id res chain seq x y z
N VAL A 1 -6.64 -5.13 -1.55
CA VAL A 1 -5.50 -6.06 -1.42
C VAL A 1 -4.40 -5.61 -2.37
N GLY A 2 -3.12 -5.80 -2.02
CA GLY A 2 -2.00 -5.35 -2.86
C GLY A 2 -1.85 -6.17 -4.14
N ARG A 3 -0.96 -5.75 -5.05
CA ARG A 3 -0.66 -6.50 -6.30
C ARG A 3 -0.22 -7.95 -6.05
N ALA A 4 0.32 -8.25 -4.89
CA ALA A 4 0.77 -9.59 -4.51
C ALA A 4 -0.37 -10.55 -4.12
N GLY A 5 -1.63 -10.11 -4.13
CA GLY A 5 -2.77 -10.90 -3.66
C GLY A 5 -2.86 -11.00 -2.12
N GLU A 6 -1.93 -10.38 -1.40
CA GLU A 6 -1.92 -10.35 0.06
C GLU A 6 -2.60 -9.09 0.63
N PRO A 7 -3.19 -9.19 1.85
CA PRO A 7 -3.65 -8.03 2.60
C PRO A 7 -2.51 -7.04 2.81
N LEU A 8 -2.78 -5.77 2.56
CA LEU A 8 -1.82 -4.72 2.89
C LEU A 8 -1.89 -4.44 4.40
N VAL A 9 -0.72 -4.21 5.00
CA VAL A 9 -0.63 -3.77 6.40
C VAL A 9 -0.84 -2.27 6.43
N ALA A 10 -1.85 -1.80 7.16
CA ALA A 10 -2.08 -0.38 7.39
C ALA A 10 -0.97 0.18 8.30
N LYS A 11 -0.26 1.21 7.84
CA LYS A 11 0.74 1.96 8.64
C LYS A 11 0.12 3.14 9.41
N GLY A 12 -1.15 3.47 9.13
CA GLY A 12 -1.79 4.69 9.62
C GLY A 12 -1.85 5.78 8.54
N ASP A 13 -2.66 6.81 8.76
CA ASP A 13 -2.79 7.98 7.86
C ASP A 13 -3.16 7.63 6.41
N GLY A 14 -3.95 6.57 6.22
CA GLY A 14 -4.31 6.07 4.89
C GLY A 14 -3.14 5.44 4.13
N ARG A 15 -2.02 5.13 4.78
CA ARG A 15 -0.88 4.42 4.17
C ARG A 15 -0.93 2.93 4.45
N TYR A 16 -0.51 2.18 3.44
CA TYR A 16 -0.55 0.73 3.42
C TYR A 16 0.76 0.20 2.83
N VAL A 17 1.26 -0.91 3.36
CA VAL A 17 2.47 -1.56 2.86
C VAL A 17 2.20 -3.03 2.55
N CYS A 18 2.73 -3.51 1.43
CA CYS A 18 2.74 -4.93 1.14
C CYS A 18 3.88 -5.59 1.93
N PRO A 19 3.60 -6.49 2.89
CA PRO A 19 4.65 -7.11 3.69
C PRO A 19 5.60 -7.99 2.86
N ARG A 20 5.13 -8.50 1.70
CA ARG A 20 5.90 -9.37 0.82
C ARG A 20 6.88 -8.62 -0.08
N THR A 21 6.46 -7.49 -0.65
CA THR A 21 7.25 -6.75 -1.66
C THR A 21 7.80 -5.43 -1.15
N GLY A 22 7.36 -4.95 0.01
CA GLY A 22 7.69 -3.61 0.51
C GLY A 22 7.01 -2.47 -0.24
N ALA A 23 6.16 -2.75 -1.23
CA ALA A 23 5.45 -1.73 -1.99
C ALA A 23 4.52 -0.93 -1.08
N GLU A 24 4.59 0.40 -1.17
CA GLU A 24 3.73 1.30 -0.41
C GLU A 24 2.54 1.74 -1.25
N TYR A 25 1.42 1.95 -0.58
CA TYR A 25 0.17 2.40 -1.18
C TYR A 25 -0.43 3.48 -0.30
N HIS A 26 -1.08 4.47 -0.90
CA HIS A 26 -1.98 5.38 -0.19
C HIS A 26 -3.43 5.00 -0.51
N GLU A 27 -4.34 5.15 0.44
CA GLU A 27 -5.77 5.13 0.20
C GLU A 27 -6.30 6.57 0.23
N ALA A 28 -6.96 6.97 -0.84
CA ALA A 28 -7.65 8.24 -0.94
C ALA A 28 -9.02 8.00 -1.58
N ALA A 29 -10.08 8.55 -0.97
CA ALA A 29 -11.45 8.38 -1.45
C ALA A 29 -11.87 6.91 -1.68
N GLY A 30 -11.44 5.99 -0.82
CA GLY A 30 -11.75 4.56 -0.92
C GLY A 30 -10.99 3.81 -2.02
N ARG A 31 -10.00 4.45 -2.66
CA ARG A 31 -9.15 3.84 -3.69
C ARG A 31 -7.70 3.78 -3.23
N LEU A 32 -7.09 2.61 -3.38
CA LEU A 32 -5.66 2.39 -3.18
C LEU A 32 -4.87 2.80 -4.42
N THR A 33 -3.87 3.67 -4.23
CA THR A 33 -2.89 4.10 -5.24
C THR A 33 -1.50 3.66 -4.80
N GLU A 34 -0.77 2.99 -5.68
CA GLU A 34 0.61 2.59 -5.43
C GLU A 34 1.51 3.84 -5.41
N LEU A 35 2.34 3.96 -4.37
CA LEU A 35 3.34 5.01 -4.27
C LEU A 35 4.61 4.55 -5.01
N PRO A 36 5.26 5.43 -5.78
CA PRO A 36 6.55 5.12 -6.36
C PRO A 36 7.56 4.81 -5.23
N PRO A 37 8.49 3.85 -5.44
CA PRO A 37 9.52 3.56 -4.45
C PRO A 37 10.31 4.84 -4.15
N ALA A 38 10.56 5.12 -2.86
CA ALA A 38 11.46 6.19 -2.46
C ALA A 38 12.84 5.88 -3.06
N ALA A 39 13.31 6.79 -3.93
CA ALA A 39 14.60 6.69 -4.60
C ALA A 39 15.77 6.82 -3.62
#